data_AF-A0AAU8PHY6-F1
#
_entry.id   AF-A0AAU8PHY6-F1
#
_cell.length_a   1.000
_cell.length_b   1.000
_cell.length_c   1.000
_cell.angle_alpha   90.00
_cell.angle_beta   90.00
_cell.angle_gamma   90.00
#
_symmetry.space_group_name_H-M   'P 1'
#
loop_
_entity.id
_entity.type
_entity.pdbx_description
1 polymer ?
#
loop_
_entity_poly.entity_id
_entity_poly.type
_entity_poly.pdbx_seq_one_letter_code
_entity_poly.pdbx_strand_id
1 'polypeptide(L)'
;MCGVPKLLARLVLGLLIFHLIVPSPARAAGELIVYSPAEQKGKPAQFIWQLSGVGRLSGDITVGPNGLLYLPAGNKLAAVDTRGRVVWEAAGPAGGRMGRPVFGPAGSIFLPGSTVVQEIKMNGAPGWSFSAFQGSTASGPAWLCSGPQGFLYLPLPAALYAVDTVGRYKWALLHWDAGDLYRAVPLKDRVIDGCAGDDRAVYVVCSRRQAGSTLLAVDGAGKILWRYWLGEIKEVHLVPGGDGVLYATVNSSKLDRLNKGKVYAFRPEDSGRPAWSQTIPFDDLTAPVLSPDKTLYFTAGGRIYALDAQTGQQKWYQPLLNLISAPAVDGRRNRIYAGTSDKRLLAVDTGGRLLWELELDGAVSRPPLVGPDGYLYIVTDKGSLYKILDAGNSWRLFK
;
A
#
# COMPACT_ATOMS: atom_id res chain seq x y z
N MET A 1 27.04 -8.48 86.19
CA MET A 1 26.23 -7.25 86.06
C MET A 1 26.54 -6.64 84.70
N CYS A 2 25.48 -6.32 83.93
CA CYS A 2 25.33 -5.43 82.77
C CYS A 2 26.53 -5.25 81.79
N GLY A 3 26.42 -5.37 80.46
CA GLY A 3 25.28 -5.34 79.54
C GLY A 3 25.77 -4.61 78.27
N VAL A 4 25.81 -5.29 77.12
CA VAL A 4 26.18 -4.69 75.81
C VAL A 4 25.16 -5.18 74.77
N PRO A 5 24.56 -4.30 73.95
CA PRO A 5 23.45 -4.65 73.07
C PRO A 5 23.92 -5.31 71.78
N LYS A 6 23.27 -6.41 71.38
CA LYS A 6 23.44 -7.04 70.05
C LYS A 6 22.46 -6.41 69.06
N LEU A 7 23.02 -5.75 68.04
CA LEU A 7 22.32 -5.34 66.82
C LEU A 7 21.86 -6.61 66.06
N LEU A 8 20.56 -6.77 65.86
CA LEU A 8 20.01 -7.79 64.94
C LEU A 8 20.12 -7.26 63.50
N ALA A 9 20.96 -7.90 62.70
CA ALA A 9 20.95 -7.75 61.24
C ALA A 9 19.72 -8.45 60.67
N ARG A 10 18.82 -7.69 60.05
CA ARG A 10 17.74 -8.23 59.20
C ARG A 10 18.32 -8.61 57.84
N LEU A 11 18.41 -9.90 57.55
CA LEU A 11 18.58 -10.41 56.19
C LEU A 11 17.27 -10.16 55.42
N VAL A 12 17.31 -9.32 54.38
CA VAL A 12 16.26 -9.25 53.36
C VAL A 12 16.64 -10.22 52.26
N LEU A 13 15.93 -11.35 52.19
CA LEU A 13 16.04 -12.31 51.10
C LEU A 13 15.34 -11.72 49.87
N GLY A 14 16.11 -11.18 48.93
CA GLY A 14 15.59 -10.72 47.65
C GLY A 14 15.16 -11.90 46.78
N LEU A 15 13.85 -12.05 46.58
CA LEU A 15 13.29 -13.05 45.68
C LEU A 15 13.55 -12.60 44.22
N LEU A 16 14.57 -13.16 43.58
CA LEU A 16 14.81 -13.03 42.14
C LEU A 16 13.73 -13.81 41.38
N ILE A 17 12.65 -13.13 41.00
CA ILE A 17 11.64 -13.67 40.07
C ILE A 17 12.25 -13.61 38.67
N PHE A 18 12.85 -14.71 38.22
CA PHE A 18 13.10 -14.93 36.79
C PHE A 18 11.75 -14.97 36.08
N HIS A 19 11.44 -13.94 35.30
CA HIS A 19 10.40 -14.06 34.28
C HIS A 19 10.90 -15.07 33.25
N LEU A 20 10.43 -16.31 33.36
CA LEU A 20 10.44 -17.23 32.24
C LEU A 20 9.64 -16.57 31.13
N ILE A 21 10.35 -15.98 30.17
CA ILE A 21 9.78 -15.64 28.87
C ILE A 21 9.44 -16.99 28.24
N VAL A 22 8.19 -17.43 28.43
CA VAL A 22 7.64 -18.52 27.65
C VAL A 22 7.59 -17.99 26.22
N PRO A 23 8.35 -18.55 25.26
CA PRO A 23 8.18 -18.18 23.87
C PRO A 23 6.71 -18.41 23.53
N SER A 24 6.04 -17.36 23.03
CA SER A 24 4.73 -17.53 22.39
C SER A 24 4.78 -18.73 21.44
N PRO A 25 3.69 -19.51 21.32
CA PRO A 25 3.70 -20.70 20.47
C PRO A 25 4.26 -20.31 19.11
N ALA A 26 5.34 -20.99 18.73
CA ALA A 26 5.98 -20.79 17.45
C ALA A 26 4.89 -20.86 16.38
N ARG A 27 4.69 -19.77 15.66
CA ARG A 27 3.85 -19.73 14.46
C ARG A 27 4.22 -20.95 13.64
N ALA A 28 3.24 -21.79 13.31
CA ALA A 28 3.47 -22.96 12.47
C ALA A 28 4.35 -22.52 11.29
N ALA A 29 5.51 -23.15 11.14
CA ALA A 29 6.48 -22.78 10.12
C ALA A 29 5.74 -22.79 8.78
N GLY A 30 5.86 -21.71 8.01
CA GLY A 30 5.18 -21.60 6.72
C GLY A 30 5.53 -22.80 5.84
N GLU A 31 4.52 -23.43 5.25
CA GLU A 31 4.69 -24.63 4.43
C GLU A 31 4.70 -24.22 2.95
N LEU A 32 5.73 -24.64 2.23
CA LEU A 32 5.81 -24.44 0.78
C LEU A 32 5.35 -25.71 0.07
N ILE A 33 4.19 -25.62 -0.59
CA ILE A 33 3.65 -26.67 -1.44
C ILE A 33 4.00 -26.33 -2.88
N VAL A 34 4.65 -27.25 -3.60
CA VAL A 34 4.92 -27.13 -5.05
C VAL A 34 4.00 -28.07 -5.79
N TYR A 35 3.26 -27.55 -6.77
CA TYR A 35 2.27 -28.33 -7.51
C TYR A 35 2.88 -29.04 -8.71
N SER A 36 2.42 -30.26 -8.98
CA SER A 36 2.90 -31.06 -10.11
C SER A 36 2.44 -30.45 -11.45
N PRO A 37 3.34 -30.22 -12.43
CA PRO A 37 2.94 -29.74 -13.75
C PRO A 37 1.92 -30.64 -14.45
N ALA A 38 1.96 -31.96 -14.20
CA ALA A 38 1.02 -32.91 -14.78
C ALA A 38 -0.42 -32.68 -14.30
N GLU A 39 -0.60 -32.32 -13.02
CA GLU A 39 -1.92 -32.06 -12.42
C GLU A 39 -2.50 -30.69 -12.82
N GLN A 40 -1.63 -29.77 -13.24
CA GLN A 40 -2.00 -28.41 -13.63
C GLN A 40 -2.24 -28.28 -15.13
N LYS A 41 -1.70 -29.20 -15.93
CA LYS A 41 -1.83 -29.20 -17.39
C LYS A 41 -3.29 -29.09 -17.83
N GLY A 42 -3.57 -28.14 -18.71
CA GLY A 42 -4.89 -27.92 -19.29
C GLY A 42 -5.79 -26.96 -18.50
N LYS A 43 -5.45 -26.61 -17.25
CA LYS A 43 -6.16 -25.57 -16.50
C LYS A 43 -5.76 -24.18 -17.02
N PRO A 44 -6.69 -23.21 -17.10
CA PRO A 44 -6.39 -21.86 -17.58
C PRO A 44 -5.52 -21.08 -16.57
N ALA A 45 -5.72 -21.33 -15.29
CA ALA A 45 -4.90 -20.84 -14.20
C ALA A 45 -4.27 -22.06 -13.50
N GLN A 46 -2.95 -22.07 -13.44
CA GLN A 46 -2.16 -23.21 -12.97
C GLN A 46 -1.40 -22.82 -11.73
N PHE A 47 -1.60 -23.56 -10.64
CA PHE A 47 -0.81 -23.37 -9.43
C PHE A 47 0.63 -23.82 -9.68
N ILE A 48 1.59 -22.98 -9.33
CA ILE A 48 3.03 -23.32 -9.39
C ILE A 48 3.49 -23.71 -7.99
N TRP A 49 3.25 -22.84 -7.01
CA TRP A 49 3.47 -23.11 -5.60
C TRP A 49 2.55 -22.27 -4.73
N GLN A 50 2.36 -22.73 -3.49
CA GLN A 50 1.70 -22.03 -2.40
C GLN A 50 2.64 -21.99 -1.20
N LEU A 51 2.90 -20.81 -0.66
CA LEU A 51 3.56 -20.61 0.62
C LEU A 51 2.50 -20.22 1.66
N SER A 52 2.22 -21.12 2.61
CA SER A 52 1.33 -20.83 3.73
C SER A 52 2.06 -20.10 4.85
N GLY A 53 1.31 -19.51 5.77
CA GLY A 53 1.88 -18.92 6.98
C GLY A 53 2.70 -17.66 6.72
N VAL A 54 2.43 -16.90 5.65
CA VAL A 54 2.99 -15.54 5.45
C VAL A 54 2.32 -14.50 6.36
N GLY A 55 1.19 -14.87 6.97
CA GLY A 55 0.48 -14.06 7.95
C GLY A 55 -0.30 -12.92 7.32
N ARG A 56 -0.93 -12.08 8.14
CA ARG A 56 -1.73 -10.96 7.65
C ARG A 56 -0.82 -9.80 7.23
N LEU A 57 -0.82 -9.49 5.94
CA LEU A 57 -0.02 -8.39 5.42
C LEU A 57 -0.56 -7.03 5.89
N SER A 58 0.36 -6.10 6.19
CA SER A 58 0.04 -4.70 6.50
C SER A 58 0.03 -3.80 5.25
N GLY A 59 0.63 -4.25 4.15
CA GLY A 59 0.75 -3.53 2.88
C GLY A 59 0.77 -4.48 1.68
N ASP A 60 0.70 -3.92 0.47
CA ASP A 60 0.64 -4.73 -0.75
C ASP A 60 1.98 -5.41 -1.02
N ILE A 61 1.91 -6.59 -1.64
CA ILE A 61 3.10 -7.27 -2.14
C ILE A 61 3.70 -6.47 -3.29
N THR A 62 5.02 -6.37 -3.33
CA THR A 62 5.74 -5.65 -4.38
C THR A 62 6.91 -6.47 -4.89
N VAL A 63 7.31 -6.29 -6.15
CA VAL A 63 8.56 -6.85 -6.68
C VAL A 63 9.63 -5.78 -6.58
N GLY A 64 10.73 -6.08 -5.90
CA GLY A 64 11.88 -5.16 -5.88
C GLY A 64 12.77 -5.33 -7.12
N PRO A 65 13.72 -4.40 -7.33
CA PRO A 65 14.63 -4.43 -8.49
C PRO A 65 15.49 -5.69 -8.61
N ASN A 66 15.70 -6.43 -7.52
CA ASN A 66 16.42 -7.71 -7.50
C ASN A 66 15.52 -8.92 -7.84
N GLY A 67 14.27 -8.70 -8.23
CA GLY A 67 13.33 -9.75 -8.60
C GLY A 67 12.73 -10.51 -7.40
N LEU A 68 13.04 -10.12 -6.16
CA LEU A 68 12.41 -10.67 -4.96
C LEU A 68 11.04 -10.04 -4.74
N LEU A 69 10.15 -10.82 -4.14
CA LEU A 69 8.86 -10.38 -3.64
C LEU A 69 9.04 -9.84 -2.22
N TYR A 70 8.44 -8.69 -1.93
CA TYR A 70 8.51 -8.03 -0.64
C TYR A 70 7.14 -8.01 0.01
N LEU A 71 7.04 -8.64 1.18
CA LEU A 71 5.80 -8.87 1.91
C LEU A 71 5.84 -8.15 3.26
N PRO A 72 5.22 -6.95 3.37
CA PRO A 72 5.09 -6.26 4.65
C PRO A 72 4.01 -6.91 5.50
N ALA A 73 4.37 -7.37 6.70
CA ALA A 73 3.49 -8.03 7.65
C ALA A 73 3.70 -7.47 9.07
N GLY A 74 2.78 -6.62 9.54
CA GLY A 74 2.90 -5.98 10.84
C GLY A 74 4.08 -5.00 10.87
N ASN A 75 5.10 -5.30 11.67
CA ASN A 75 6.37 -4.55 11.69
C ASN A 75 7.54 -5.36 11.08
N LYS A 76 7.25 -6.33 10.21
CA LYS A 76 8.28 -7.10 9.51
C LYS A 76 8.15 -6.93 8.00
N LEU A 77 9.27 -6.97 7.31
CA LEU A 77 9.36 -7.13 5.87
C LEU A 77 10.02 -8.48 5.57
N ALA A 78 9.31 -9.37 4.88
CA ALA A 78 9.90 -10.60 4.37
C ALA A 78 10.24 -10.44 2.88
N ALA A 79 11.42 -10.92 2.49
CA ALA A 79 11.80 -11.05 1.08
C ALA A 79 11.70 -12.52 0.66
N VAL A 80 10.93 -12.79 -0.39
CA VAL A 80 10.64 -14.13 -0.90
C VAL A 80 11.11 -14.22 -2.35
N ASP A 81 11.81 -15.30 -2.70
CA ASP A 81 12.22 -15.51 -4.09
C ASP A 81 11.07 -16.03 -4.97
N THR A 82 11.29 -16.04 -6.28
CA THR A 82 10.29 -16.51 -7.26
C THR A 82 9.97 -18.01 -7.17
N ARG A 83 10.68 -18.76 -6.32
CA ARG A 83 10.47 -20.18 -6.00
C ARG A 83 9.73 -20.37 -4.67
N GLY A 84 9.33 -19.28 -4.00
CA GLY A 84 8.55 -19.32 -2.76
C GLY A 84 9.41 -19.48 -1.50
N ARG A 85 10.73 -19.31 -1.57
CA ARG A 85 11.61 -19.40 -0.40
C ARG A 85 11.78 -18.03 0.25
N VAL A 86 11.61 -17.97 1.56
CA VAL A 86 11.96 -16.77 2.35
C VAL A 86 13.49 -16.64 2.35
N VAL A 87 13.99 -15.57 1.75
CA VAL A 87 15.42 -15.27 1.66
C VAL A 87 15.91 -14.61 2.94
N TRP A 88 15.14 -13.65 3.46
CA TRP A 88 15.41 -12.98 4.72
C TRP A 88 14.14 -12.31 5.27
N GLU A 89 14.17 -11.99 6.56
CA GLU A 89 13.21 -11.11 7.23
C GLU A 89 13.95 -9.95 7.89
N ALA A 90 13.38 -8.75 7.81
CA ALA A 90 13.88 -7.58 8.51
C ALA A 90 12.76 -6.95 9.36
N ALA A 91 13.11 -6.46 10.54
CA ALA A 91 12.21 -5.63 11.33
C ALA A 91 12.17 -4.21 10.76
N GLY A 92 10.97 -3.63 10.72
CA GLY A 92 10.77 -2.21 10.43
C GLY A 92 11.13 -1.30 11.60
N PRO A 93 11.04 0.02 11.36
CA PRO A 93 11.32 1.01 12.39
C PRO A 93 10.41 0.80 13.60
N ALA A 94 10.95 1.02 14.80
CA ALA A 94 10.20 0.81 16.04
C ALA A 94 8.91 1.65 16.08
N GLY A 95 7.78 1.01 16.36
CA GLY A 95 6.47 1.65 16.51
C GLY A 95 5.53 1.45 15.30
N GLY A 96 4.40 0.77 15.54
CA GLY A 96 3.26 0.75 14.62
C GLY A 96 3.28 -0.29 13.50
N ARG A 97 2.30 -0.19 12.59
CA ARG A 97 2.22 -0.99 11.35
C ARG A 97 3.13 -0.37 10.30
N MET A 98 3.96 -1.20 9.65
CA MET A 98 4.80 -0.80 8.53
C MET A 98 3.95 -0.40 7.33
N GLY A 99 4.23 0.77 6.75
CA GLY A 99 3.63 1.22 5.49
C GLY A 99 4.22 0.52 4.26
N ARG A 100 3.86 0.98 3.07
CA ARG A 100 4.38 0.40 1.81
C ARG A 100 5.87 0.73 1.65
N PRO A 101 6.75 -0.24 1.32
CA PRO A 101 8.15 0.03 1.07
C PRO A 101 8.34 0.87 -0.20
N VAL A 102 9.32 1.78 -0.17
CA VAL A 102 9.75 2.55 -1.35
C VAL A 102 11.13 2.06 -1.78
N PHE A 103 11.30 1.71 -3.05
CA PHE A 103 12.57 1.21 -3.57
C PHE A 103 13.42 2.34 -4.15
N GLY A 104 14.69 2.39 -3.73
CA GLY A 104 15.68 3.35 -4.21
C GLY A 104 16.62 2.79 -5.28
N PRO A 105 17.27 3.67 -6.06
CA PRO A 105 18.11 3.29 -7.20
C PRO A 105 19.40 2.53 -6.84
N ALA A 106 19.83 2.56 -5.57
CA ALA A 106 21.08 1.94 -5.10
C ALA A 106 20.89 0.59 -4.38
N GLY A 107 19.75 -0.10 -4.61
CA GLY A 107 19.45 -1.32 -3.85
C GLY A 107 19.07 -1.02 -2.40
N SER A 108 18.34 0.08 -2.21
CA SER A 108 17.80 0.49 -0.91
C SER A 108 16.30 0.25 -0.87
N ILE A 109 15.81 -0.15 0.29
CA ILE A 109 14.39 -0.30 0.60
C ILE A 109 14.12 0.66 1.75
N PHE A 110 13.25 1.63 1.54
CA PHE A 110 12.90 2.62 2.55
C PHE A 110 11.56 2.24 3.19
N LEU A 111 11.58 2.07 4.50
CA LEU A 111 10.45 1.66 5.31
C LEU A 111 9.95 2.85 6.13
N PRO A 112 8.67 3.25 5.93
CA PRO A 112 8.08 4.26 6.78
C PRO A 112 7.61 3.67 8.11
N GLY A 113 7.98 4.35 9.20
CA GLY A 113 7.37 4.29 10.51
C GLY A 113 6.62 5.59 10.83
N SER A 114 6.04 5.69 12.02
CA SER A 114 5.18 6.84 12.40
C SER A 114 5.88 8.21 12.31
N THR A 115 7.19 8.28 12.55
CA THR A 115 8.01 9.51 12.46
C THR A 115 9.41 9.24 11.89
N VAL A 116 9.65 8.03 11.41
CA VAL A 116 10.98 7.54 11.03
C VAL A 116 10.91 6.99 9.61
N VAL A 117 11.95 7.28 8.82
CA VAL A 117 12.27 6.48 7.62
C VAL A 117 13.48 5.63 7.95
N GLN A 118 13.36 4.32 7.78
CA GLN A 118 14.48 3.39 7.93
C GLN A 118 14.87 2.83 6.57
N GLU A 119 16.15 2.82 6.28
CA GLU A 119 16.70 2.08 5.16
C GLU A 119 16.97 0.63 5.57
N ILE A 120 16.59 -0.30 4.70
CA ILE A 120 17.01 -1.70 4.67
C ILE A 120 17.70 -1.95 3.33
N LYS A 121 18.82 -2.66 3.35
CA LYS A 121 19.53 -3.07 2.13
C LYS A 121 18.83 -4.28 1.51
N MET A 122 19.04 -4.53 0.20
CA MET A 122 18.40 -5.67 -0.51
C MET A 122 18.72 -7.06 0.06
N ASN A 123 19.75 -7.18 0.91
CA ASN A 123 20.10 -8.41 1.63
C ASN A 123 19.49 -8.49 3.04
N GLY A 124 18.61 -7.56 3.42
CA GLY A 124 17.95 -7.50 4.72
C GLY A 124 18.75 -6.79 5.82
N ALA A 125 20.00 -6.36 5.54
CA ALA A 125 20.80 -5.64 6.53
C ALA A 125 20.23 -4.24 6.80
N PRO A 126 20.28 -3.76 8.05
CA PRO A 126 19.86 -2.39 8.36
C PRO A 126 20.81 -1.38 7.72
N GLY A 127 20.24 -0.29 7.20
CA GLY A 127 20.95 0.89 6.73
C GLY A 127 20.84 2.05 7.71
N TRP A 128 20.69 3.27 7.19
CA TRP A 128 20.47 4.47 7.99
C TRP A 128 19.01 4.61 8.47
N SER A 129 18.79 5.50 9.44
CA SER A 129 17.45 5.94 9.83
C SER A 129 17.39 7.47 9.94
N PHE A 130 16.33 8.07 9.42
CA PHE A 130 16.00 9.48 9.59
C PHE A 130 14.80 9.63 10.50
N SER A 131 14.92 10.44 11.55
CA SER A 131 13.83 10.74 12.48
C SER A 131 13.37 12.17 12.29
N ALA A 132 12.09 12.36 11.95
CA ALA A 132 11.50 13.68 11.81
C ALA A 132 11.37 14.37 13.18
N PHE A 133 11.64 15.67 13.22
CA PHE A 133 11.60 16.45 14.45
C PHE A 133 10.18 16.99 14.66
N GLN A 134 9.30 16.20 15.30
CA GLN A 134 8.13 16.67 16.06
C GLN A 134 7.34 15.50 16.64
N GLY A 135 6.82 15.69 17.86
CA GLY A 135 6.00 14.75 18.61
C GLY A 135 4.66 14.50 17.93
N SER A 136 4.65 13.62 16.96
CA SER A 136 3.44 13.08 16.37
C SER A 136 3.01 11.85 17.18
N THR A 137 1.81 11.88 17.75
CA THR A 137 1.10 10.68 18.20
C THR A 137 0.29 10.08 17.04
N ALA A 138 0.81 10.08 15.80
CA ALA A 138 0.07 9.66 14.62
C ALA A 138 -0.42 8.21 14.78
N SER A 139 -1.69 8.09 15.15
CA SER A 139 -2.47 6.88 15.05
C SER A 139 -2.92 6.74 13.61
N GLY A 140 -2.12 6.08 12.77
CA GLY A 140 -2.43 5.94 11.34
C GLY A 140 -1.38 5.14 10.58
N PRO A 141 -1.65 4.80 9.30
CA PRO A 141 -0.65 4.19 8.42
C PRO A 141 0.54 5.13 8.23
N ALA A 142 1.75 4.56 8.19
CA ALA A 142 2.96 5.30 7.90
C ALA A 142 3.06 5.53 6.38
N TRP A 143 3.22 6.81 5.99
CA TRP A 143 3.24 7.24 4.59
C TRP A 143 4.66 7.60 4.15
N LEU A 144 5.03 7.19 2.95
CA LEU A 144 6.27 7.56 2.29
C LEU A 144 6.10 7.39 0.78
N CYS A 145 6.60 8.35 0.02
CA CYS A 145 6.70 8.23 -1.43
C CYS A 145 8.06 8.75 -1.92
N SER A 146 8.48 8.24 -3.08
CA SER A 146 9.48 8.91 -3.91
C SER A 146 8.85 10.10 -4.62
N GLY A 147 9.68 11.05 -5.05
CA GLY A 147 9.21 12.17 -5.85
C GLY A 147 10.36 12.90 -6.55
N PRO A 148 10.19 14.19 -6.86
CA PRO A 148 11.16 14.96 -7.63
C PRO A 148 12.55 14.97 -7.01
N GLN A 149 13.56 15.18 -7.84
CA GLN A 149 14.98 15.20 -7.43
C GLN A 149 15.49 13.89 -6.81
N GLY A 150 14.71 12.80 -6.91
CA GLY A 150 15.05 11.50 -6.32
C GLY A 150 14.97 11.50 -4.79
N PHE A 151 14.22 12.43 -4.19
CA PHE A 151 14.03 12.49 -2.75
C PHE A 151 12.92 11.53 -2.28
N LEU A 152 12.98 11.24 -0.99
CA LEU A 152 11.94 10.59 -0.21
C LEU A 152 11.14 11.67 0.52
N TYR A 153 9.82 11.52 0.48
CA TYR A 153 8.87 12.46 1.04
C TYR A 153 8.08 11.80 2.17
N LEU A 154 8.25 12.31 3.38
CA LEU A 154 7.60 11.83 4.59
C LEU A 154 6.55 12.88 5.03
N PRO A 155 5.27 12.69 4.67
CA PRO A 155 4.19 13.55 5.16
C PRO A 155 3.78 13.13 6.57
N LEU A 156 3.76 14.11 7.48
CA LEU A 156 3.30 13.98 8.86
C LEU A 156 2.24 15.05 9.14
N PRO A 157 1.35 14.86 10.13
CA PRO A 157 0.35 15.88 10.48
C PRO A 157 0.93 17.28 10.68
N ALA A 158 2.19 17.39 11.12
CA ALA A 158 2.85 18.65 11.39
C ALA A 158 3.64 19.25 10.21
N ALA A 159 4.13 18.42 9.28
CA ALA A 159 4.96 18.89 8.17
C ALA A 159 5.15 17.81 7.09
N LEU A 160 5.51 18.23 5.89
CA LEU A 160 6.09 17.37 4.85
C LEU A 160 7.62 17.49 4.88
N TYR A 161 8.33 16.40 5.13
CA TYR A 161 9.79 16.34 5.10
C TYR A 161 10.29 15.78 3.77
N ALA A 162 11.31 16.41 3.20
CA ALA A 162 12.10 15.86 2.09
C ALA A 162 13.48 15.41 2.59
N VAL A 163 13.85 14.18 2.25
CA VAL A 163 15.09 13.52 2.64
C VAL A 163 15.70 12.86 1.40
N ASP A 164 17.02 12.94 1.20
CA ASP A 164 17.62 12.16 0.11
C ASP A 164 17.72 10.67 0.44
N THR A 165 18.08 9.86 -0.57
CA THR A 165 18.22 8.41 -0.46
C THR A 165 19.39 7.94 0.43
N VAL A 166 20.22 8.87 0.91
CA VAL A 166 21.31 8.61 1.86
C VAL A 166 21.00 9.17 3.26
N GLY A 167 19.77 9.59 3.52
CA GLY A 167 19.26 9.93 4.84
C GLY A 167 19.50 11.37 5.28
N ARG A 168 19.88 12.27 4.37
CA ARG A 168 20.13 13.68 4.69
C ARG A 168 18.86 14.50 4.47
N TYR A 169 18.51 15.28 5.49
CA TYR A 169 17.48 16.31 5.41
C TYR A 169 17.75 17.28 4.25
N LYS A 170 16.69 17.66 3.53
CA LYS A 170 16.72 18.71 2.49
C LYS A 170 15.93 19.92 2.88
N TRP A 171 14.65 19.74 3.20
CA TRP A 171 13.75 20.79 3.61
C TRP A 171 12.52 20.19 4.30
N ALA A 172 11.75 21.06 4.97
CA ALA A 172 10.43 20.72 5.47
C ALA A 172 9.43 21.82 5.13
N LEU A 173 8.24 21.44 4.65
CA LEU A 173 7.08 22.31 4.51
C LEU A 173 6.24 22.18 5.79
N LEU A 174 6.23 23.24 6.62
CA LEU A 174 5.62 23.22 7.96
C LEU A 174 4.14 23.59 8.00
N HIS A 175 3.59 24.14 6.90
CA HIS A 175 2.23 24.66 6.87
C HIS A 175 1.46 24.01 5.72
N TRP A 176 0.41 23.27 6.06
CA TRP A 176 -0.48 22.65 5.08
C TRP A 176 -1.42 23.69 4.48
N ASP A 177 -1.92 24.60 5.31
CA ASP A 177 -2.85 25.65 4.93
C ASP A 177 -2.27 27.05 5.17
N ALA A 178 -2.66 28.03 4.37
CA ALA A 178 -2.26 29.43 4.58
C ALA A 178 -2.73 29.97 5.95
N GLY A 179 -3.85 29.45 6.45
CA GLY A 179 -4.37 29.79 7.77
C GLY A 179 -3.51 29.29 8.94
N ASP A 180 -2.60 28.34 8.70
CA ASP A 180 -1.74 27.78 9.75
C ASP A 180 -0.72 28.79 10.26
N LEU A 181 -0.41 29.81 9.43
CA LEU A 181 0.46 30.93 9.79
C LEU A 181 -0.15 31.82 10.89
N TYR A 182 -1.48 31.82 11.01
CA TYR A 182 -2.21 32.75 11.88
C TYR A 182 -3.03 32.04 12.96
N ARG A 183 -3.35 30.75 12.78
CA ARG A 183 -4.10 29.94 13.74
C ARG A 183 -3.46 28.58 13.91
N ALA A 184 -2.98 28.30 15.11
CA ALA A 184 -2.48 26.97 15.46
C ALA A 184 -3.63 25.95 15.38
N VAL A 185 -3.56 25.06 14.39
CA VAL A 185 -4.44 23.88 14.33
C VAL A 185 -3.78 22.76 15.13
N PRO A 186 -4.47 22.18 16.14
CA PRO A 186 -3.91 21.08 16.90
C PRO A 186 -3.54 19.90 16.00
N LEU A 187 -2.33 19.34 16.17
CA LEU A 187 -1.84 18.22 15.35
C LEU A 187 -2.76 16.99 15.41
N LYS A 188 -3.42 16.77 16.56
CA LYS A 188 -4.39 15.69 16.77
C LYS A 188 -5.62 15.76 15.86
N ASP A 189 -5.90 16.93 15.29
CA ASP A 189 -7.05 17.16 14.42
C ASP A 189 -6.67 17.07 12.92
N ARG A 190 -5.40 16.77 12.62
CA ARG A 190 -4.88 16.55 11.26
C ARG A 190 -4.56 15.07 11.03
N VAL A 191 -4.92 14.60 9.85
CA VAL A 191 -4.63 13.23 9.39
C VAL A 191 -4.04 13.31 7.99
N ILE A 192 -3.01 12.51 7.73
CA ILE A 192 -2.51 12.28 6.37
C ILE A 192 -3.22 11.04 5.83
N ASP A 193 -3.98 11.21 4.75
CA ASP A 193 -4.81 10.13 4.18
C ASP A 193 -4.15 9.43 3.00
N GLY A 194 -3.11 10.03 2.41
CA GLY A 194 -2.39 9.44 1.30
C GLY A 194 -1.25 10.29 0.82
N CYS A 195 -0.26 9.62 0.23
CA CYS A 195 0.82 10.27 -0.48
C CYS A 195 1.22 9.48 -1.73
N ALA A 196 1.59 10.20 -2.77
CA ALA A 196 2.23 9.63 -3.95
C ALA A 196 3.16 10.67 -4.56
N GLY A 197 4.06 10.27 -5.46
CA GLY A 197 4.90 11.21 -6.16
C GLY A 197 5.49 10.60 -7.42
N ASP A 198 5.86 11.48 -8.34
CA ASP A 198 6.60 11.18 -9.56
C ASP A 198 7.76 12.18 -9.71
N ASP A 199 8.42 12.18 -10.86
CA ASP A 199 9.56 13.08 -11.11
C ASP A 199 9.17 14.57 -11.14
N ARG A 200 7.88 14.90 -11.25
CA ARG A 200 7.37 16.28 -11.39
C ARG A 200 6.86 16.87 -10.07
N ALA A 201 6.12 16.08 -9.30
CA ALA A 201 5.53 16.55 -8.05
C ALA A 201 5.35 15.45 -7.01
N VAL A 202 5.26 15.86 -5.75
CA VAL A 202 4.70 15.05 -4.66
C VAL A 202 3.27 15.50 -4.39
N TYR A 203 2.39 14.53 -4.20
CA TYR A 203 0.98 14.70 -3.93
C TYR A 203 0.65 14.20 -2.52
N VAL A 204 -0.01 15.02 -1.72
CA VAL A 204 -0.35 14.69 -0.34
C VAL A 204 -1.80 15.05 -0.06
N VAL A 205 -2.55 14.15 0.56
CA VAL A 205 -3.88 14.45 1.09
C VAL A 205 -3.78 14.64 2.59
N CYS A 206 -4.17 15.83 3.05
CA CYS A 206 -4.30 16.15 4.46
C CYS A 206 -5.76 16.45 4.79
N SER A 207 -6.32 15.70 5.72
CA SER A 207 -7.64 15.95 6.30
C SER A 207 -7.55 16.74 7.59
N ARG A 208 -8.58 17.56 7.81
CA ARG A 208 -8.85 18.23 9.08
C ARG A 208 -10.19 17.79 9.61
N ARG A 209 -10.23 17.42 10.89
CA ARG A 209 -11.47 17.07 11.59
C ARG A 209 -12.48 18.21 11.41
N GLN A 210 -13.69 17.89 10.92
CA GLN A 210 -14.79 18.85 10.65
C GLN A 210 -14.52 19.92 9.57
N ALA A 211 -13.42 19.85 8.81
CA ALA A 211 -13.12 20.79 7.72
C ALA A 211 -12.85 20.10 6.37
N GLY A 212 -12.91 18.76 6.34
CA GLY A 212 -12.71 17.95 5.14
C GLY A 212 -11.25 17.78 4.76
N SER A 213 -11.04 17.37 3.50
CA SER A 213 -9.78 16.84 2.99
C SER A 213 -9.27 17.70 1.83
N THR A 214 -7.98 17.99 1.84
CA THR A 214 -7.32 18.79 0.79
C THR A 214 -6.20 17.98 0.15
N LEU A 215 -6.21 17.90 -1.17
CA LEU A 215 -5.10 17.39 -1.98
C LEU A 215 -4.15 18.55 -2.31
N LEU A 216 -2.85 18.35 -2.07
CA LEU A 216 -1.79 19.29 -2.40
C LEU A 216 -0.87 18.67 -3.44
N ALA A 217 -0.37 19.50 -4.36
CA ALA A 217 0.81 19.19 -5.16
C ALA A 217 1.96 20.11 -4.75
N VAL A 218 3.15 19.54 -4.57
CA VAL A 218 4.35 20.24 -4.14
C VAL A 218 5.51 19.84 -5.06
N ASP A 219 6.35 20.80 -5.43
CA ASP A 219 7.53 20.52 -6.25
C ASP A 219 8.72 20.01 -5.42
N GLY A 220 9.84 19.72 -6.11
CA GLY A 220 11.06 19.25 -5.48
C GLY A 220 11.73 20.23 -4.50
N ALA A 221 11.39 21.52 -4.57
CA ALA A 221 11.92 22.57 -3.70
C ALA A 221 11.01 22.87 -2.49
N GLY A 222 9.88 22.15 -2.37
CA GLY A 222 8.93 22.37 -1.28
C GLY A 222 7.94 23.50 -1.55
N LYS A 223 7.88 24.01 -2.78
CA LYS A 223 6.87 25.01 -3.18
C LYS A 223 5.57 24.29 -3.51
N ILE A 224 4.50 24.76 -2.89
CA ILE A 224 3.15 24.27 -3.19
C ILE A 224 2.76 24.80 -4.57
N LEU A 225 2.52 23.88 -5.50
CA LEU A 225 2.05 24.16 -6.85
C LEU A 225 0.58 24.54 -6.82
N TRP A 226 -0.23 23.77 -6.11
CA TRP A 226 -1.67 24.01 -5.96
C TRP A 226 -2.29 23.22 -4.82
N ARG A 227 -3.55 23.56 -4.53
CA ARG A 227 -4.42 22.86 -3.58
C ARG A 227 -5.78 22.60 -4.21
N TYR A 228 -6.39 21.48 -3.87
CA TYR A 228 -7.73 21.12 -4.30
C TYR A 228 -8.52 20.52 -3.14
N TRP A 229 -9.71 21.07 -2.87
CA TRP A 229 -10.60 20.58 -1.81
C TRP A 229 -11.38 19.35 -2.30
N LEU A 230 -11.17 18.21 -1.64
CA LEU A 230 -11.78 16.92 -1.99
C LEU A 230 -13.13 16.68 -1.31
N GLY A 231 -13.52 17.53 -0.35
CA GLY A 231 -14.71 17.30 0.47
C GLY A 231 -14.42 16.48 1.71
N GLU A 232 -15.47 15.93 2.31
CA GLU A 232 -15.34 14.96 3.40
C GLU A 232 -15.20 13.56 2.80
N ILE A 233 -14.05 12.93 3.03
CA ILE A 233 -13.71 11.63 2.46
C ILE A 233 -13.41 10.62 3.57
N LYS A 234 -13.67 9.36 3.31
CA LYS A 234 -13.23 8.24 4.17
C LYS A 234 -11.98 7.55 3.64
N GLU A 235 -11.72 7.64 2.35
CA GLU A 235 -10.58 6.99 1.70
C GLU A 235 -10.21 7.68 0.39
N VAL A 236 -8.92 7.66 0.06
CA VAL A 236 -8.35 8.15 -1.19
C VAL A 236 -7.22 7.24 -1.65
N HIS A 237 -7.12 7.05 -2.95
CA HIS A 237 -5.98 6.39 -3.57
C HIS A 237 -5.35 7.33 -4.60
N LEU A 238 -4.05 7.56 -4.49
CA LEU A 238 -3.28 8.43 -5.38
C LEU A 238 -2.34 7.57 -6.23
N VAL A 239 -2.43 7.70 -7.56
CA VAL A 239 -1.68 6.88 -8.51
C VAL A 239 -1.11 7.77 -9.62
N PRO A 240 0.19 8.13 -9.57
CA PRO A 240 0.87 8.75 -10.69
C PRO A 240 0.92 7.78 -11.87
N GLY A 241 0.39 8.19 -13.03
CA GLY A 241 0.26 7.34 -14.22
C GLY A 241 1.57 7.12 -14.98
N GLY A 242 2.65 7.80 -14.61
CA GLY A 242 3.91 7.83 -15.38
C GLY A 242 3.83 8.65 -16.67
N ASP A 243 2.67 9.19 -17.01
CA ASP A 243 2.43 10.09 -18.13
C ASP A 243 2.28 11.56 -17.72
N GLY A 244 2.69 11.88 -16.49
CA GLY A 244 2.58 13.20 -15.90
C GLY A 244 1.17 13.54 -15.41
N VAL A 245 0.27 12.55 -15.35
CA VAL A 245 -1.07 12.70 -14.77
C VAL A 245 -1.13 11.94 -13.44
N LEU A 246 -1.62 12.60 -12.40
CA LEU A 246 -2.06 11.95 -11.18
C LEU A 246 -3.50 11.50 -11.36
N TYR A 247 -3.75 10.19 -11.23
CA TYR A 247 -5.09 9.65 -11.10
C TYR A 247 -5.44 9.46 -9.62
N ALA A 248 -6.65 9.84 -9.23
CA ALA A 248 -7.13 9.66 -7.87
C ALA A 248 -8.54 9.07 -7.83
N THR A 249 -8.75 8.04 -7.01
CA THR A 249 -10.09 7.62 -6.60
C THR A 249 -10.35 8.12 -5.19
N VAL A 250 -11.55 8.65 -4.96
CA VAL A 250 -11.94 9.33 -3.73
C VAL A 250 -13.29 8.77 -3.28
N ASN A 251 -13.31 8.19 -2.08
CA ASN A 251 -14.51 7.65 -1.46
C ASN A 251 -15.04 8.66 -0.44
N SER A 252 -16.27 9.12 -0.68
CA SER A 252 -16.97 10.03 0.23
C SER A 252 -17.22 9.40 1.61
N SER A 253 -17.19 10.23 2.67
CA SER A 253 -17.57 9.82 4.03
C SER A 253 -19.02 9.34 4.15
N LYS A 254 -19.89 9.84 3.27
CA LYS A 254 -21.31 9.48 3.20
C LYS A 254 -21.73 9.27 1.76
N LEU A 255 -22.46 8.20 1.48
CA LEU A 255 -23.07 7.97 0.17
C LEU A 255 -24.50 8.51 0.17
N ASP A 256 -24.77 9.51 -0.65
CA ASP A 256 -26.11 10.07 -0.87
C ASP A 256 -26.26 10.70 -2.27
N ARG A 257 -27.31 11.51 -2.50
CA ARG A 257 -27.54 12.13 -3.81
C ARG A 257 -26.43 13.10 -4.22
N LEU A 258 -25.82 13.79 -3.26
CA LEU A 258 -24.79 14.81 -3.47
C LEU A 258 -23.38 14.24 -3.29
N ASN A 259 -23.24 13.23 -2.44
CA ASN A 259 -21.97 12.67 -2.02
C ASN A 259 -21.79 11.26 -2.61
N LYS A 260 -20.85 11.12 -3.54
CA LYS A 260 -20.57 9.89 -4.29
C LYS A 260 -19.07 9.73 -4.47
N GLY A 261 -18.62 8.53 -4.80
CA GLY A 261 -17.25 8.28 -5.19
C GLY A 261 -16.88 9.06 -6.44
N LYS A 262 -15.63 9.51 -6.51
CA LYS A 262 -15.12 10.28 -7.63
C LYS A 262 -13.79 9.75 -8.10
N VAL A 263 -13.60 9.78 -9.42
CA VAL A 263 -12.32 9.57 -10.07
C VAL A 263 -11.85 10.89 -10.64
N TYR A 264 -10.60 11.25 -10.44
CA TYR A 264 -10.01 12.49 -10.91
C TYR A 264 -8.74 12.21 -11.71
N ALA A 265 -8.45 13.12 -12.65
CA ALA A 265 -7.13 13.29 -13.22
C ALA A 265 -6.63 14.71 -12.94
N PHE A 266 -5.43 14.83 -12.40
CA PHE A 266 -4.77 16.11 -12.14
C PHE A 266 -3.44 16.16 -12.88
N ARG A 267 -3.10 17.35 -13.39
CA ARG A 267 -1.73 17.65 -13.84
C ARG A 267 -1.10 18.65 -12.89
N PRO A 268 0.19 18.49 -12.54
CA PRO A 268 0.87 19.41 -11.65
C PRO A 268 0.89 20.85 -12.22
N GLU A 269 0.83 21.01 -13.55
CA GLU A 269 0.87 22.29 -14.24
C GLU A 269 -0.49 23.02 -14.31
N ASP A 270 -1.62 22.32 -14.08
CA ASP A 270 -2.99 22.80 -14.40
C ASP A 270 -3.64 23.68 -13.29
N SER A 271 -2.85 24.47 -12.55
CA SER A 271 -3.33 25.38 -11.46
C SER A 271 -4.17 24.71 -10.35
N GLY A 272 -4.20 23.38 -10.31
CA GLY A 272 -4.93 22.58 -9.32
C GLY A 272 -6.36 22.20 -9.67
N ARG A 273 -6.87 22.59 -10.84
CA ARG A 273 -8.15 22.05 -11.32
C ARG A 273 -7.93 20.68 -11.94
N PRO A 274 -8.83 19.70 -11.70
CA PRO A 274 -8.71 18.42 -12.37
C PRO A 274 -8.91 18.60 -13.88
N ALA A 275 -8.08 17.93 -14.67
CA ALA A 275 -8.22 17.84 -16.12
C ALA A 275 -9.58 17.24 -16.51
N TRP A 276 -10.03 16.26 -15.72
CA TRP A 276 -11.38 15.72 -15.75
C TRP A 276 -11.74 15.11 -14.40
N SER A 277 -13.04 14.94 -14.14
CA SER A 277 -13.54 14.17 -13.01
C SER A 277 -14.76 13.35 -13.42
N GLN A 278 -14.86 12.12 -12.92
CA GLN A 278 -15.99 11.22 -13.15
C GLN A 278 -16.64 10.83 -11.83
N THR A 279 -17.98 10.87 -11.77
CA THR A 279 -18.73 10.45 -10.59
C THR A 279 -19.17 9.01 -10.72
N ILE A 280 -18.92 8.21 -9.68
CA ILE A 280 -19.27 6.79 -9.60
C ILE A 280 -20.27 6.62 -8.44
N PRO A 281 -21.41 5.95 -8.63
CA PRO A 281 -22.48 5.89 -7.63
C PRO A 281 -22.20 4.87 -6.50
N PHE A 282 -20.94 4.78 -6.07
CA PHE A 282 -20.44 3.91 -5.00
C PHE A 282 -19.39 4.66 -4.19
N ASP A 283 -19.07 4.16 -3.01
CA ASP A 283 -18.10 4.75 -2.09
C ASP A 283 -17.05 3.72 -1.64
N ASP A 284 -16.84 2.68 -2.44
CA ASP A 284 -15.88 1.59 -2.26
C ASP A 284 -14.91 1.50 -3.46
N LEU A 285 -14.59 2.65 -4.08
CA LEU A 285 -13.68 2.69 -5.21
C LEU A 285 -12.28 2.30 -4.74
N THR A 286 -11.70 1.31 -5.39
CA THR A 286 -10.32 0.88 -5.12
C THR A 286 -9.30 1.76 -5.83
N ALA A 287 -8.01 1.55 -5.53
CA ALA A 287 -6.92 2.21 -6.22
C ALA A 287 -7.00 1.96 -7.74
N PRO A 288 -6.91 3.00 -8.58
CA PRO A 288 -6.98 2.83 -10.01
C PRO A 288 -5.64 2.30 -10.56
N VAL A 289 -5.68 1.60 -11.68
CA VAL A 289 -4.49 1.16 -12.43
C VAL A 289 -4.58 1.65 -13.85
N LEU A 290 -3.52 2.28 -14.33
CA LEU A 290 -3.40 2.72 -15.71
C LEU A 290 -2.79 1.61 -16.56
N SER A 291 -3.49 1.22 -17.62
CA SER A 291 -2.98 0.28 -18.60
C SER A 291 -2.15 0.97 -19.71
N PRO A 292 -1.32 0.22 -20.45
CA PRO A 292 -0.52 0.77 -21.55
C PRO A 292 -1.35 1.47 -22.65
N ASP A 293 -2.59 1.01 -22.89
CA ASP A 293 -3.54 1.59 -23.86
C ASP A 293 -4.31 2.81 -23.31
N LYS A 294 -3.85 3.40 -22.21
CA LYS A 294 -4.48 4.58 -21.58
C LYS A 294 -5.91 4.33 -21.12
N THR A 295 -6.17 3.12 -20.62
CA THR A 295 -7.41 2.78 -19.93
C THR A 295 -7.16 2.75 -18.42
N LEU A 296 -7.99 3.42 -17.65
CA LEU A 296 -7.95 3.42 -16.20
C LEU A 296 -8.94 2.37 -15.68
N TYR A 297 -8.46 1.39 -14.94
CA TYR A 297 -9.29 0.36 -14.32
C TYR A 297 -9.36 0.52 -12.80
N PHE A 298 -10.53 0.30 -12.22
CA PHE A 298 -10.73 0.21 -10.77
C PHE A 298 -11.96 -0.65 -10.49
N THR A 299 -12.13 -1.08 -9.24
CA THR A 299 -13.34 -1.76 -8.79
C THR A 299 -14.21 -0.84 -7.94
N ALA A 300 -15.53 -0.98 -8.05
CA ALA A 300 -16.51 -0.30 -7.21
C ALA A 300 -17.87 -1.02 -7.28
N GLY A 301 -18.55 -1.20 -6.15
CA GLY A 301 -19.87 -1.81 -6.08
C GLY A 301 -19.96 -3.20 -6.73
N GLY A 302 -18.92 -4.03 -6.58
CA GLY A 302 -18.86 -5.37 -7.19
C GLY A 302 -18.66 -5.38 -8.72
N ARG A 303 -18.17 -4.28 -9.31
CA ARG A 303 -17.90 -4.13 -10.74
C ARG A 303 -16.45 -3.76 -11.00
N ILE A 304 -15.92 -4.12 -12.17
CA ILE A 304 -14.74 -3.47 -12.76
C ILE A 304 -15.24 -2.34 -13.64
N TYR A 305 -14.67 -1.15 -13.48
CA TYR A 305 -14.86 0.00 -14.36
C TYR A 305 -13.65 0.19 -15.25
N ALA A 306 -13.90 0.61 -16.49
CA ALA A 306 -12.88 1.01 -17.44
C ALA A 306 -13.19 2.43 -17.93
N LEU A 307 -12.31 3.38 -17.63
CA LEU A 307 -12.40 4.75 -18.12
C LEU A 307 -11.28 5.04 -19.11
N ASP A 308 -11.56 5.89 -20.08
CA ASP A 308 -10.52 6.52 -20.85
C ASP A 308 -9.70 7.46 -19.97
N ALA A 309 -8.39 7.24 -19.87
CA ALA A 309 -7.55 7.97 -18.91
C ALA A 309 -7.31 9.43 -19.31
N GLN A 310 -7.56 9.79 -20.58
CA GLN A 310 -7.37 11.16 -21.07
C GLN A 310 -8.62 12.02 -20.87
N THR A 311 -9.80 11.43 -21.02
CA THR A 311 -11.08 12.14 -21.03
C THR A 311 -11.96 11.85 -19.81
N GLY A 312 -11.68 10.78 -19.07
CA GLY A 312 -12.51 10.29 -17.97
C GLY A 312 -13.79 9.58 -18.42
N GLN A 313 -14.03 9.46 -19.73
CA GLN A 313 -15.24 8.83 -20.25
C GLN A 313 -15.25 7.33 -19.95
N GLN A 314 -16.41 6.81 -19.53
CA GLN A 314 -16.57 5.39 -19.28
C GLN A 314 -16.58 4.62 -20.60
N LYS A 315 -15.59 3.73 -20.78
CA LYS A 315 -15.53 2.78 -21.88
C LYS A 315 -16.52 1.64 -21.63
N TRP A 316 -16.48 1.05 -20.43
CA TRP A 316 -17.39 -0.01 -20.00
C TRP A 316 -17.36 -0.20 -18.48
N TYR A 317 -18.33 -0.95 -17.95
CA TYR A 317 -18.23 -1.59 -16.64
C TYR A 317 -18.73 -3.03 -16.74
N GLN A 318 -18.17 -3.93 -15.93
CA GLN A 318 -18.58 -5.32 -15.86
C GLN A 318 -18.92 -5.71 -14.41
N PRO A 319 -20.18 -6.09 -14.12
CA PRO A 319 -20.54 -6.71 -12.84
C PRO A 319 -19.94 -8.11 -12.73
N LEU A 320 -19.24 -8.40 -11.63
CA LEU A 320 -18.60 -9.70 -11.39
C LEU A 320 -18.87 -10.30 -10.01
N LEU A 321 -19.74 -9.67 -9.20
CA LEU A 321 -20.14 -10.06 -7.82
C LEU A 321 -18.95 -10.17 -6.86
N ASN A 322 -19.11 -9.70 -5.63
CA ASN A 322 -18.14 -9.91 -4.54
C ASN A 322 -16.70 -9.41 -4.81
N LEU A 323 -16.47 -8.61 -5.84
CA LEU A 323 -15.18 -7.96 -6.09
C LEU A 323 -14.83 -7.00 -4.95
N ILE A 324 -13.62 -7.14 -4.42
CA ILE A 324 -13.13 -6.32 -3.30
C ILE A 324 -11.70 -5.81 -3.49
N SER A 325 -10.88 -6.44 -4.34
CA SER A 325 -9.51 -5.96 -4.56
C SER A 325 -9.45 -4.84 -5.60
N ALA A 326 -8.39 -4.04 -5.55
CA ALA A 326 -8.01 -3.27 -6.73
C ALA A 326 -7.61 -4.22 -7.88
N PRO A 327 -7.84 -3.83 -9.14
CA PRO A 327 -7.46 -4.65 -10.27
C PRO A 327 -5.95 -4.57 -10.54
N ALA A 328 -5.43 -5.61 -11.20
CA ALA A 328 -4.09 -5.64 -11.76
C ALA A 328 -4.15 -5.86 -13.28
N VAL A 329 -3.29 -5.20 -14.04
CA VAL A 329 -3.28 -5.29 -15.50
C VAL A 329 -2.00 -5.96 -15.98
N ASP A 330 -2.13 -7.06 -16.72
CA ASP A 330 -1.05 -7.62 -17.54
C ASP A 330 -1.22 -7.12 -18.98
N GLY A 331 -0.51 -6.04 -19.30
CA GLY A 331 -0.51 -5.46 -20.65
C GLY A 331 0.12 -6.37 -21.72
N ARG A 332 0.94 -7.37 -21.33
CA ARG A 332 1.54 -8.32 -22.28
C ARG A 332 0.51 -9.33 -22.78
N ARG A 333 -0.46 -9.66 -21.94
CA ARG A 333 -1.53 -10.62 -22.24
C ARG A 333 -2.90 -10.00 -22.47
N ASN A 334 -3.03 -8.67 -22.32
CA ASN A 334 -4.32 -7.97 -22.30
C ASN A 334 -5.28 -8.62 -21.30
N ARG A 335 -4.84 -8.71 -20.04
CA ARG A 335 -5.59 -9.30 -18.93
C ARG A 335 -5.76 -8.33 -17.79
N ILE A 336 -6.91 -8.39 -17.16
CA ILE A 336 -7.24 -7.71 -15.92
C ILE A 336 -7.53 -8.78 -14.88
N TYR A 337 -6.89 -8.70 -13.73
CA TYR A 337 -7.10 -9.63 -12.62
C TYR A 337 -7.70 -8.90 -11.43
N ALA A 338 -8.68 -9.52 -10.78
CA ALA A 338 -9.28 -8.97 -9.58
C ALA A 338 -9.72 -10.08 -8.61
N GLY A 339 -9.64 -9.76 -7.33
CA GLY A 339 -9.94 -10.65 -6.22
C GLY A 339 -11.30 -10.40 -5.61
N THR A 340 -11.89 -11.47 -5.07
CA THR A 340 -13.21 -11.45 -4.46
C THR A 340 -13.20 -11.80 -2.97
N SER A 341 -14.26 -11.40 -2.26
CA SER A 341 -14.51 -11.80 -0.86
C SER A 341 -14.90 -13.27 -0.72
N ASP A 342 -15.39 -13.89 -1.79
CA ASP A 342 -15.77 -15.31 -1.85
C ASP A 342 -14.64 -16.23 -2.34
N LYS A 343 -13.39 -15.81 -2.11
CA LYS A 343 -12.17 -16.61 -2.31
C LYS A 343 -11.85 -16.93 -3.77
N ARG A 344 -12.24 -16.06 -4.70
CA ARG A 344 -11.94 -16.23 -6.12
C ARG A 344 -10.93 -15.18 -6.59
N LEU A 345 -10.09 -15.62 -7.54
CA LEU A 345 -9.34 -14.76 -8.44
C LEU A 345 -10.01 -14.82 -9.82
N LEU A 346 -10.34 -13.67 -10.37
CA LEU A 346 -10.96 -13.55 -11.68
C LEU A 346 -9.95 -13.03 -12.69
N ALA A 347 -10.02 -13.50 -13.94
CA ALA A 347 -9.33 -12.91 -15.08
C ALA A 347 -10.32 -12.47 -16.15
N VAL A 348 -10.13 -11.26 -16.63
CA VAL A 348 -11.02 -10.56 -17.55
C VAL A 348 -10.17 -10.03 -18.72
N ASP A 349 -10.71 -10.02 -19.93
CA ASP A 349 -10.05 -9.32 -21.04
C ASP A 349 -10.25 -7.80 -20.96
N THR A 350 -9.53 -7.05 -21.80
CA THR A 350 -9.62 -5.58 -21.85
C THR A 350 -10.97 -5.07 -22.35
N GLY A 351 -11.82 -5.93 -22.90
CA GLY A 351 -13.21 -5.65 -23.27
C GLY A 351 -14.21 -5.93 -22.14
N GLY A 352 -13.76 -6.40 -20.98
CA GLY A 352 -14.60 -6.66 -19.82
C GLY A 352 -15.18 -8.07 -19.75
N ARG A 353 -14.85 -8.98 -20.68
CA ARG A 353 -15.37 -10.35 -20.64
C ARG A 353 -14.56 -11.21 -19.67
N LEU A 354 -15.27 -11.88 -18.76
CA LEU A 354 -14.69 -12.89 -17.86
C LEU A 354 -14.13 -14.06 -18.70
N LEU A 355 -12.86 -14.40 -18.48
CA LEU A 355 -12.15 -15.46 -19.18
C LEU A 355 -12.05 -16.73 -18.35
N TRP A 356 -11.74 -16.58 -17.06
CA TRP A 356 -11.68 -17.67 -16.10
C TRP A 356 -11.80 -17.13 -14.66
N GLU A 357 -12.14 -18.04 -13.75
CA GLU A 357 -12.08 -17.84 -12.31
C GLU A 357 -11.33 -18.98 -11.65
N LEU A 358 -10.72 -18.71 -10.50
CA LEU A 358 -9.93 -19.67 -9.73
C LEU A 358 -10.29 -19.55 -8.25
N GLU A 359 -10.74 -20.63 -7.64
CA GLU A 359 -10.96 -20.71 -6.19
C GLU A 359 -9.62 -20.85 -5.45
N LEU A 360 -9.48 -20.09 -4.37
CA LEU A 360 -8.33 -20.08 -3.47
C LEU A 360 -8.78 -20.39 -2.03
N ASP A 361 -7.82 -20.52 -1.11
CA ASP A 361 -8.12 -20.89 0.27
C ASP A 361 -8.85 -19.80 1.09
N GLY A 362 -8.79 -18.55 0.65
CA GLY A 362 -9.31 -17.37 1.34
C GLY A 362 -9.60 -16.20 0.41
N ALA A 363 -10.27 -15.18 0.95
CA ALA A 363 -10.61 -13.95 0.22
C ALA A 363 -9.36 -13.28 -0.35
N VAL A 364 -9.51 -12.69 -1.54
CA VAL A 364 -8.45 -11.95 -2.21
C VAL A 364 -8.77 -10.46 -2.08
N SER A 365 -8.42 -9.89 -0.92
CA SER A 365 -8.67 -8.49 -0.60
C SER A 365 -7.59 -7.53 -1.14
N ARG A 366 -6.40 -8.06 -1.43
CA ARG A 366 -5.25 -7.29 -1.93
C ARG A 366 -5.17 -7.34 -3.45
N PRO A 367 -4.60 -6.31 -4.08
CA PRO A 367 -4.40 -6.33 -5.53
C PRO A 367 -3.53 -7.53 -5.94
N PRO A 368 -3.93 -8.31 -6.97
CA PRO A 368 -3.04 -9.27 -7.61
C PRO A 368 -1.75 -8.60 -8.08
N LEU A 369 -0.63 -9.32 -8.07
CA LEU A 369 0.64 -8.80 -8.59
C LEU A 369 1.06 -9.58 -9.84
N VAL A 370 1.16 -8.88 -10.97
CA VAL A 370 1.73 -9.43 -12.20
C VAL A 370 3.25 -9.30 -12.12
N GLY A 371 3.94 -10.42 -11.96
CA GLY A 371 5.39 -10.46 -11.86
C GLY A 371 6.09 -10.22 -13.21
N PRO A 372 7.35 -9.74 -13.20
CA PRO A 372 8.13 -9.56 -14.43
C PRO A 372 8.41 -10.88 -15.15
N ASP A 373 8.40 -12.00 -14.41
CA ASP A 373 8.49 -13.37 -14.90
C ASP A 373 7.19 -13.88 -15.56
N GLY A 374 6.14 -13.04 -15.60
CA GLY A 374 4.88 -13.33 -16.28
C GLY A 374 3.93 -14.21 -15.50
N TYR A 375 4.18 -14.43 -14.20
CA TYR A 375 3.29 -15.14 -13.27
C TYR A 375 2.49 -14.16 -12.42
N LEU A 376 1.40 -14.64 -11.84
CA LEU A 376 0.60 -13.93 -10.85
C LEU A 376 1.03 -14.32 -9.45
N TYR A 377 1.16 -13.32 -8.59
CA TYR A 377 1.39 -13.49 -7.15
C TYR A 377 0.19 -12.99 -6.38
N ILE A 378 -0.46 -13.90 -5.65
CA ILE A 378 -1.73 -13.64 -4.98
C ILE A 378 -1.61 -13.93 -3.50
N VAL A 379 -2.04 -12.98 -2.67
CA VAL A 379 -2.10 -13.16 -1.23
C VAL A 379 -3.56 -13.25 -0.80
N THR A 380 -3.89 -14.28 -0.03
CA THR A 380 -5.23 -14.45 0.52
C THR A 380 -5.28 -14.00 1.98
N ASP A 381 -6.48 -13.67 2.46
CA ASP A 381 -6.72 -13.28 3.86
C ASP A 381 -6.43 -14.40 4.87
N LYS A 382 -6.25 -15.65 4.41
CA LYS A 382 -5.74 -16.75 5.24
C LYS A 382 -4.23 -16.72 5.44
N GLY A 383 -3.52 -15.80 4.79
CA GLY A 383 -2.07 -15.69 4.88
C GLY A 383 -1.35 -16.73 4.03
N SER A 384 -1.91 -17.08 2.88
CA SER A 384 -1.25 -17.86 1.82
C SER A 384 -0.77 -16.93 0.71
N LEU A 385 0.45 -17.17 0.20
CA LEU A 385 0.98 -16.57 -1.02
C LEU A 385 1.02 -17.63 -2.12
N TYR A 386 0.36 -17.36 -3.23
CA TYR A 386 0.34 -18.22 -4.41
C TYR A 386 1.20 -17.65 -5.53
N LYS A 387 1.91 -18.51 -6.25
CA LYS A 387 2.38 -18.24 -7.61
C LYS A 387 1.53 -19.02 -8.61
N ILE A 388 0.92 -18.30 -9.54
CA ILE A 388 -0.03 -18.85 -10.51
C ILE A 388 0.42 -18.48 -11.93
N LEU A 389 0.36 -19.44 -12.84
CA LEU A 389 0.51 -19.18 -14.27
C LEU A 389 -0.87 -18.98 -14.89
N ASP A 390 -1.08 -17.84 -15.54
CA ASP A 390 -2.17 -17.69 -16.52
C ASP A 390 -1.71 -18.34 -17.83
N ALA A 391 -2.15 -19.58 -18.02
CA ALA A 391 -1.86 -20.38 -19.21
C ALA A 391 -2.77 -20.01 -20.39
N GLY A 392 -3.74 -19.12 -20.19
CA GLY A 392 -4.51 -18.50 -21.26
C GLY A 392 -5.18 -19.51 -22.20
N ASN A 393 -6.22 -20.20 -21.74
CA ASN A 393 -7.15 -20.88 -22.63
C ASN A 393 -8.58 -20.46 -22.30
N SER A 394 -9.30 -20.00 -23.32
CA SER A 394 -10.75 -19.81 -23.29
C SER A 394 -11.41 -21.16 -23.03
N TRP A 395 -12.05 -21.34 -21.87
CA TRP A 395 -13.02 -22.41 -21.74
C TRP A 395 -14.12 -22.18 -22.77
N ARG A 396 -14.36 -23.19 -23.63
CA ARG A 396 -15.70 -23.37 -24.19
C ARG A 396 -16.59 -23.71 -23.00
N LEU A 397 -17.43 -22.77 -22.59
CA LEU A 397 -18.57 -23.08 -21.73
C LEU A 397 -19.34 -24.22 -22.43
N PHE A 398 -19.43 -25.37 -21.79
CA PHE A 398 -20.43 -26.36 -22.19
C PHE A 398 -21.79 -25.68 -22.03
N LYS A 399 -22.60 -25.80 -23.10
CA LYS A 399 -23.93 -25.20 -23.26
C LYS A 399 -24.88 -25.57 -22.12
#